data_AF-A0A3M1E287-F1
#
_entry.id   AF-A0A3M1E287-F1
#
_cell.length_a   1.000
_cell.length_b   1.000
_cell.length_c   1.000
_cell.angle_alpha   90.00
_cell.angle_beta   90.00
_cell.angle_gamma   90.00
#
_symmetry.space_group_name_H-M   'P 1'
#
loop_
_entity.id
_entity.type
_entity.pdbx_description
1 polymer ?
#
loop_
_entity_poly.entity_id
_entity_poly.type
_entity_poly.pdbx_seq_one_letter_code
_entity_poly.pdbx_strand_id
1 'polypeptide(L)' 'MVNITRSVERVRGVKRAAFNLERGEARIWFAEGKSVKPMMLWAALKGSGFTPDRLVVHGKTYRFGA' A
#
# COMPACT_ATOMS: atom_id res chain seq x y z
N MET A 1 7.60 -15.72 8.07
CA MET A 1 6.39 -14.94 7.74
C MET A 1 6.80 -13.48 7.55
N VAL A 2 6.74 -12.95 6.33
CA VAL A 2 7.06 -11.53 6.08
C VAL A 2 5.87 -10.68 6.54
N ASN A 3 6.12 -9.73 7.44
CA ASN A 3 5.09 -8.87 7.97
C ASN A 3 4.83 -7.74 6.96
N ILE A 4 3.82 -7.92 6.09
CA ILE A 4 3.46 -7.02 4.97
C ILE A 4 3.37 -5.56 5.45
N THR A 5 2.77 -5.34 6.61
CA THR A 5 2.64 -4.03 7.27
C THR A 5 3.98 -3.33 7.47
N ARG A 6 4.97 -4.06 7.98
CA ARG A 6 6.30 -3.50 8.26
C ARG A 6 7.05 -3.11 6.98
N SER A 7 6.78 -3.78 5.85
CA SER A 7 7.43 -3.46 4.58
C SER A 7 6.91 -2.16 3.97
N VAL A 8 5.62 -1.88 4.15
CA VAL A 8 4.95 -0.72 3.57
C VAL A 8 5.09 0.51 4.46
N GLU A 9 5.13 0.32 5.78
CA GLU A 9 5.44 1.40 6.74
C GLU A 9 6.87 1.92 6.61
N ARG A 10 7.79 1.14 6.02
CA ARG A 10 9.15 1.60 5.68
C ARG A 10 9.17 2.59 4.51
N VAL A 11 8.10 2.67 3.72
CA VAL A 11 8.03 3.62 2.62
C VAL A 11 7.92 5.03 3.19
N ARG A 12 8.94 5.86 2.93
CA ARG A 12 9.02 7.23 3.45
C ARG A 12 7.78 8.02 3.06
N GLY A 13 7.00 8.42 4.06
CA GLY A 13 5.74 9.15 3.88
C GLY A 13 4.49 8.33 4.17
N VAL A 14 4.59 7.02 4.35
CA VAL A 14 3.49 6.19 4.87
C VAL A 14 3.43 6.33 6.40
N LYS A 15 2.24 6.66 6.91
CA LYS A 15 1.95 6.69 8.35
C LYS A 15 1.36 5.36 8.83
N ARG A 16 0.50 4.75 8.00
CA ARG A 16 -0.19 3.50 8.33
C ARG A 16 -0.56 2.74 7.06
N ALA A 17 -0.60 1.42 7.17
CA ALA A 17 -1.15 0.55 6.13
C ALA A 17 -2.09 -0.50 6.75
N ALA A 18 -3.16 -0.86 6.03
CA ALA A 18 -4.07 -1.95 6.37
C ALA A 18 -4.33 -2.79 5.13
N PHE A 19 -4.40 -4.11 5.31
CA PHE A 19 -4.53 -5.07 4.21
C PHE A 19 -5.77 -5.92 4.43
N ASN A 20 -6.61 -6.00 3.42
CA ASN A 20 -7.69 -6.96 3.35
C ASN A 20 -7.30 -8.01 2.31
N LEU A 21 -6.81 -9.15 2.80
CA LEU A 21 -6.35 -10.26 1.97
C LEU A 21 -7.51 -10.93 1.21
N GLU A 22 -8.70 -10.99 1.80
CA GLU A 22 -9.88 -11.59 1.17
C GLU A 22 -10.37 -10.79 -0.05
N ARG A 23 -10.22 -9.45 0.00
CA ARG A 23 -10.68 -8.54 -1.06
C ARG A 23 -9.57 -8.08 -2.01
N GLY A 24 -8.32 -8.48 -1.76
CA GLY A 24 -7.15 -8.00 -2.50
C GLY A 24 -6.92 -6.49 -2.37
N GLU A 25 -7.25 -5.89 -1.21
CA GLU A 25 -7.24 -4.44 -1.01
C GLU A 25 -6.15 -4.02 -0.02
N ALA A 26 -5.38 -2.99 -0.37
CA ALA A 26 -4.46 -2.31 0.52
C ALA A 26 -4.91 -0.85 0.74
N ARG A 27 -5.13 -0.46 2.00
CA ARG A 27 -5.42 0.91 2.40
C ARG A 27 -4.18 1.55 2.99
N ILE A 28 -3.74 2.66 2.41
CA ILE A 28 -2.54 3.38 2.83
C ILE A 28 -2.91 4.80 3.26
N TRP A 29 -2.41 5.21 4.43
CA TRP A 29 -2.52 6.57 4.94
C TRP A 29 -1.13 7.18 4.99
N PHE A 30 -0.97 8.37 4.41
CA PHE A 30 0.29 9.10 4.45
C PHE A 30 0.42 9.98 5.68
N ALA A 31 1.65 10.31 6.02
CA ALA A 31 1.94 11.39 6.94
C ALA A 31 1.50 12.74 6.34
N GLU A 32 1.24 13.71 7.21
CA GLU A 32 0.79 15.03 6.79
C GLU A 32 1.78 15.70 5.82
N GLY A 33 1.27 16.28 4.74
CA GLY A 33 2.09 16.87 3.67
C GLY A 33 2.92 15.87 2.86
N LYS A 34 2.75 14.55 3.06
CA LYS A 34 3.41 13.51 2.28
C LYS A 34 2.46 12.88 1.29
N SER A 35 3.00 12.54 0.13
CA SER A 35 2.33 11.75 -0.89
C SER A 35 3.35 10.78 -1.47
N VAL A 36 2.92 9.55 -1.69
CA VAL A 36 3.73 8.52 -2.31
C VAL A 36 3.04 8.08 -3.59
N LYS A 37 3.79 7.96 -4.68
CA LYS A 37 3.25 7.44 -5.94
C LYS A 37 2.73 6.01 -5.71
N PRO A 38 1.51 5.68 -6.17
CA PRO A 38 0.94 4.34 -6.02
C PRO A 38 1.88 3.22 -6.47
N MET A 39 2.64 3.43 -7.55
CA MET A 39 3.61 2.48 -8.07
C MET A 39 4.72 2.09 -7.07
N MET A 40 5.18 3.03 -6.24
CA MET A 40 6.18 2.77 -5.19
C MET A 40 5.59 1.91 -4.07
N LEU A 41 4.31 2.12 -3.74
CA LEU A 41 3.60 1.32 -2.76
C LEU A 41 3.42 -0.11 -3.28
N TRP A 42 3.03 -0.28 -4.54
CA TRP A 42 2.95 -1.60 -5.17
C TRP A 42 4.28 -2.34 -5.18
N ALA A 43 5.40 -1.67 -5.48
CA ALA A 43 6.71 -2.29 -5.43
C ALA A 43 7.06 -2.79 -4.02
N ALA A 44 6.78 -1.99 -2.99
CA ALA A 44 7.01 -2.38 -1.59
C ALA A 44 6.11 -3.55 -1.16
N LEU A 45 4.85 -3.56 -1.62
CA LEU A 45 3.89 -4.64 -1.36
C LEU A 45 4.34 -5.93 -2.03
N LYS A 46 4.68 -5.87 -3.33
CA LYS A 46 5.16 -7.04 -4.09
C LYS A 46 6.41 -7.64 -3.45
N GLY A 47 7.35 -6.80 -3.01
CA GLY A 47 8.55 -7.25 -2.27
C GLY A 47 8.25 -7.90 -0.92
N SER A 48 7.05 -7.68 -0.36
CA SER A 48 6.58 -8.31 0.87
C SER A 48 5.81 -9.62 0.67
N GLY A 49 5.61 -10.04 -0.59
CA GLY A 49 4.87 -11.24 -0.95
C GLY A 49 3.35 -11.03 -1.10
N PHE A 50 2.88 -9.79 -1.10
CA PHE A 50 1.46 -9.45 -1.30
C PHE A 50 1.30 -8.48 -2.46
N THR A 51 0.48 -8.82 -3.45
CA THR A 51 0.19 -7.93 -4.56
C THR A 51 -1.31 -7.61 -4.53
N PRO A 52 -1.71 -6.44 -4.02
CA PRO A 52 -3.13 -6.07 -4.01
C PRO A 52 -3.60 -5.73 -5.42
N ASP A 53 -4.81 -6.15 -5.76
CA ASP A 53 -5.52 -5.71 -6.98
C ASP A 53 -5.93 -4.24 -6.86
N ARG A 54 -6.22 -3.80 -5.64
CA ARG A 54 -6.73 -2.46 -5.32
C ARG A 54 -5.90 -1.76 -4.25
N LEU A 55 -5.47 -0.55 -4.55
CA LEU A 55 -4.78 0.33 -3.62
C LEU A 55 -5.68 1.54 -3.31
N VAL A 56 -6.05 1.73 -2.05
CA VAL A 56 -6.89 2.85 -1.61
C VAL A 56 -6.03 3.83 -0.82
N VAL A 57 -5.93 5.06 -1.32
CA VAL A 57 -5.08 6.12 -0.78
C VAL A 57 -5.92 7.37 -0.64
N HIS A 58 -6.12 7.88 0.58
CA HIS A 58 -6.97 9.05 0.85
C HIS A 58 -8.37 8.97 0.20
N GLY A 59 -8.98 7.78 0.20
CA GLY A 59 -10.29 7.55 -0.41
C GLY A 59 -10.27 7.40 -1.94
N LYS A 60 -9.15 7.69 -2.61
CA LYS A 60 -8.96 7.38 -4.04
C LYS A 60 -8.55 5.93 -4.22
N THR A 61 -9.19 5.23 -5.13
CA THR A 61 -8.88 3.83 -5.45
C THR A 61 -8.09 3.75 -6.75
N TYR A 62 -6.97 3.06 -6.70
CA TYR A 62 -6.10 2.75 -7.82
C TYR A 62 -6.17 1.24 -8.08
N ARG A 63 -6.30 0.83 -9.34
CA ARG A 63 -6.25 -0.58 -9.75
C ARG A 63 -4.95 -0.85 -10.47
N PHE A 64 -4.39 -2.03 -10.28
CA PHE A 64 -3.21 -2.46 -11.01
C PHE A 64 -3.62 -2.87 -12.43
N GLY A 65 -3.03 -2.26 -13.47
CA GLY A 65 -3.24 -2.66 -14.87
C GLY A 65 -4.38 -1.97 -15.64
N ALA A 66 -4.84 -0.78 -15.21
CA ALA A 66 -5.79 0.06 -15.96
C ALA A 66 -5.14 1.35 -16.44
#